data_AF-G8ZQA4-F1
#
_entry.id   AF-G8ZQA4-F1
#
_cell.length_a   1.000
_cell.length_b   1.000
_cell.length_c   1.000
_cell.angle_alpha   90.00
_cell.angle_beta   90.00
_cell.angle_gamma   90.00
#
_symmetry.space_group_name_H-M   'P 1'
#
loop_
_entity.id
_entity.type
_entity.pdbx_description
1 polymer ?
#
loop_
_entity_poly.entity_id
_entity_poly.type
_entity_poly.pdbx_seq_one_letter_code
_entity_poly.pdbx_strand_id
1 'polypeptide(L)'
;MKTKGDLANSKTVPLVSQAPFVTKIRPSEEYFDVICLSCHTQETSQWYKVSWDLTSEHRLCASCYGQYCRSGSNCNKCHRVYSEAIVRQKGRQELLASGTYESGETVQGYPCDYCDGNIIEQEKKRVTTQSIAAPGVCYICKTQRLDTCWREVPWKTGFQWCGTCRSRYGGTATVCGNEDCLKIPVQGELKLMKLIDLDEGLYECLACGAIAKKDIAKKCRTAKKLEKRQGKCFACGPTYSRRWAALPWDKKFPALVCHTCYLLYRAYSGRCLNMNCRKIFKKCEIAKMQKVRKIPGPDGNLCYPCISCKSMTTVIESV
;
A
#
# COMPACT_ATOMS: atom_id res chain seq x y z
N MET A 1 -33.17 54.62 -28.97
CA MET A 1 -32.73 54.50 -27.56
C MET A 1 -32.38 53.04 -27.28
N LYS A 2 -31.24 52.81 -26.60
CA LYS A 2 -30.71 51.55 -26.02
C LYS A 2 -30.08 50.55 -27.02
N THR A 3 -28.76 50.56 -27.26
CA THR A 3 -27.61 49.99 -26.49
C THR A 3 -27.66 48.46 -26.37
N LYS A 4 -26.81 47.72 -27.11
CA LYS A 4 -25.41 47.29 -26.83
C LYS A 4 -25.28 46.16 -25.79
N GLY A 5 -24.50 45.14 -26.19
CA GLY A 5 -23.70 44.24 -25.35
C GLY A 5 -24.16 42.78 -25.36
N ASP A 6 -23.34 41.74 -25.48
CA ASP A 6 -21.91 41.59 -25.74
C ASP A 6 -21.71 40.14 -26.25
N LEU A 7 -20.93 39.95 -27.33
CA LEU A 7 -20.49 38.62 -27.76
C LEU A 7 -19.30 38.19 -26.90
N ALA A 8 -19.52 37.21 -26.03
CA ALA A 8 -18.46 36.58 -25.24
C ALA A 8 -17.56 35.72 -26.14
N ASN A 9 -16.31 36.17 -26.28
CA ASN A 9 -15.24 35.51 -27.01
C ASN A 9 -14.69 34.35 -26.16
N SER A 10 -15.17 33.13 -26.41
CA SER A 10 -14.68 31.90 -25.79
C SER A 10 -13.31 31.53 -26.40
N LYS A 11 -12.23 31.92 -25.73
CA LYS A 11 -10.89 31.38 -26.00
C LYS A 11 -10.82 29.96 -25.48
N THR A 12 -10.98 28.99 -26.37
CA THR A 12 -10.61 27.59 -26.14
C THR A 12 -9.08 27.51 -25.94
N VAL A 13 -8.66 27.38 -24.70
CA VAL A 13 -7.30 27.00 -24.35
C VAL A 13 -7.07 25.56 -24.83
N PRO A 14 -6.04 25.27 -25.64
CA PRO A 14 -5.75 23.91 -26.02
C PRO A 14 -5.39 23.11 -24.76
N LEU A 15 -6.20 22.09 -24.48
CA LEU A 15 -5.93 21.09 -23.48
C LEU A 15 -4.63 20.39 -23.89
N VAL A 16 -3.50 20.79 -23.29
CA VAL A 16 -2.24 20.08 -23.45
C VAL A 16 -2.48 18.65 -22.94
N SER A 17 -2.55 17.72 -23.88
CA SER A 17 -2.72 16.30 -23.60
C SER A 17 -1.52 15.80 -22.81
N GLN A 18 -1.67 15.72 -21.49
CA GLN A 18 -0.74 14.96 -20.66
C GLN A 18 -0.95 13.48 -20.97
N ALA A 19 -0.12 12.95 -21.85
CA ALA A 19 -0.01 11.52 -22.12
C ALA A 19 1.46 11.09 -21.94
N PRO A 20 1.73 9.79 -21.75
CA PRO A 20 1.11 8.87 -20.81
C PRO A 20 2.20 8.12 -20.01
N PHE A 21 1.74 7.28 -19.09
CA PHE A 21 2.45 6.25 -18.31
C PHE A 21 3.80 5.77 -18.86
N VAL A 22 4.77 5.60 -17.95
CA VAL A 22 6.09 4.97 -18.17
C VAL A 22 5.88 3.58 -18.78
N THR A 23 6.01 3.49 -20.10
CA THR A 23 6.00 2.22 -20.82
C THR A 23 7.28 1.46 -20.50
N LYS A 24 7.18 0.17 -20.18
CA LYS A 24 8.31 -0.74 -20.36
C LYS A 24 8.66 -0.70 -21.85
N ILE A 25 9.67 0.06 -22.23
CA ILE A 25 10.14 0.07 -23.61
C ILE A 25 10.84 -1.27 -23.81
N ARG A 26 10.32 -2.10 -24.73
CA ARG A 26 11.01 -3.32 -25.18
C ARG A 26 12.36 -2.90 -25.78
N PRO A 27 13.39 -3.75 -25.76
CA PRO A 27 14.64 -3.44 -26.45
C PRO A 27 14.35 -3.32 -27.95
N SER A 28 14.08 -2.11 -28.42
CA SER A 28 13.93 -1.76 -29.83
C SER A 28 14.69 -0.46 -30.09
N GLU A 29 15.85 -0.65 -30.71
CA GLU A 29 16.41 0.09 -31.85
C GLU A 29 17.07 1.47 -31.71
N GLU A 30 17.18 2.09 -30.54
CA GLU A 30 18.03 3.29 -30.40
C GLU A 30 19.27 3.06 -29.53
N TYR A 31 20.43 3.48 -30.03
CA TYR A 31 21.74 3.47 -29.38
C TYR A 31 21.74 4.46 -28.21
N PHE A 32 21.26 4.04 -27.04
CA PHE A 32 21.54 4.77 -25.80
C PHE A 32 22.77 4.18 -25.12
N ASP A 33 23.55 5.04 -24.46
CA ASP A 33 24.66 4.60 -23.62
C ASP A 33 24.17 3.56 -22.60
N VAL A 34 24.73 2.36 -22.70
CA VAL A 34 24.37 1.19 -21.88
C VAL A 34 25.04 1.32 -20.50
N ILE A 35 24.92 2.49 -19.86
CA ILE A 35 25.52 2.81 -18.56
C ILE A 35 24.43 3.36 -17.63
N CYS A 36 24.34 2.79 -16.43
CA CYS A 36 23.41 3.27 -15.42
C CYS A 36 23.80 4.64 -14.90
N LEU A 37 22.90 5.62 -15.02
CA LEU A 37 23.09 6.98 -14.53
C LEU A 37 23.48 7.04 -13.04
N SER A 38 22.98 6.11 -12.24
CA SER A 38 23.19 6.13 -10.79
C SER A 38 24.38 5.33 -10.29
N CYS A 39 24.67 4.18 -10.88
CA CYS A 39 25.71 3.27 -10.36
C CYS A 39 26.77 2.93 -11.40
N HIS A 40 26.66 3.49 -12.61
CA HIS A 40 27.56 3.30 -13.74
C HIS A 40 27.76 1.85 -14.18
N THR A 41 26.93 0.90 -13.71
CA THR A 41 26.96 -0.47 -14.21
C THR A 41 26.52 -0.50 -15.67
N GLN A 42 27.20 -1.33 -16.47
CA GLN A 42 26.80 -1.69 -17.83
C GLN A 42 26.00 -3.00 -17.88
N GLU A 43 26.05 -3.77 -16.78
CA GLU A 43 25.46 -5.09 -16.70
C GLU A 43 24.03 -5.02 -16.14
N THR A 44 23.05 -5.04 -17.03
CA THR A 44 21.65 -5.24 -16.62
C THR A 44 20.80 -5.79 -17.76
N SER A 45 19.82 -6.61 -17.43
CA SER A 45 18.86 -7.15 -18.39
C SER A 45 17.75 -6.17 -18.76
N GLN A 46 17.57 -5.08 -17.99
CA GLN A 46 16.48 -4.13 -18.17
C GLN A 46 16.90 -2.71 -17.83
N TRP A 47 16.65 -1.80 -18.75
CA TRP A 47 16.90 -0.37 -18.65
C TRP A 47 15.60 0.41 -18.50
N TYR A 48 15.61 1.43 -17.65
CA TYR A 48 14.44 2.23 -17.35
C TYR A 48 14.72 3.71 -17.58
N LYS A 49 13.81 4.40 -18.27
CA LYS A 49 13.88 5.85 -18.47
C LYS A 49 13.68 6.58 -17.16
N VAL A 50 14.47 7.62 -16.95
CA VAL A 50 14.44 8.45 -15.75
C VAL A 50 13.21 9.34 -15.76
N SER A 51 12.44 9.37 -14.67
CA SER A 51 11.16 10.12 -14.64
C SER A 51 11.34 11.62 -14.43
N TRP A 52 12.50 12.06 -13.98
CA TRP A 52 12.80 13.46 -13.72
C TRP A 52 13.54 14.17 -14.85
N ASP A 53 13.98 13.42 -15.84
CA ASP A 53 14.62 13.96 -17.03
C ASP A 53 14.12 13.16 -18.23
N LEU A 54 12.95 13.58 -18.74
CA LEU A 54 12.31 12.94 -19.88
C LEU A 54 13.03 13.25 -21.20
N THR A 55 13.84 14.31 -21.21
CA THR A 55 14.66 14.72 -22.35
C THR A 55 15.96 13.94 -22.43
N SER A 56 16.49 13.47 -21.30
CA SER A 56 17.76 12.77 -21.28
C SER A 56 17.70 11.34 -21.83
N GLU A 57 18.77 11.00 -22.54
CA GLU A 57 19.08 9.65 -23.02
C GLU A 57 19.50 8.71 -21.88
N HIS A 58 19.80 9.26 -20.69
CA HIS A 58 20.23 8.48 -19.54
C HIS A 58 19.18 7.47 -19.08
N ARG A 59 19.65 6.36 -18.52
CA ARG A 59 18.82 5.25 -18.04
C ARG A 59 19.28 4.78 -16.67
N LEU A 60 18.38 4.16 -15.93
CA LEU A 60 18.69 3.43 -14.71
C LEU A 60 18.64 1.94 -14.99
N CYS A 61 19.59 1.19 -14.42
CA CYS A 61 19.48 -0.27 -14.36
C CYS A 61 18.28 -0.68 -13.49
N ALA A 62 17.81 -1.92 -13.64
CA ALA A 62 16.65 -2.44 -12.90
C ALA A 62 16.75 -2.25 -11.38
N SER A 63 17.95 -2.39 -10.81
CA SER A 63 18.18 -2.23 -9.37
C SER A 63 18.00 -0.77 -8.92
N CYS A 64 18.71 0.17 -9.57
CA CYS A 64 18.62 1.60 -9.26
C CYS A 64 17.22 2.15 -9.52
N TYR A 65 16.57 1.75 -10.60
CA TYR A 65 15.19 2.16 -10.88
C TYR A 65 14.22 1.65 -9.79
N GLY A 66 14.36 0.40 -9.36
CA GLY A 66 13.56 -0.16 -8.28
C GLY A 66 13.80 0.56 -6.94
N GLN A 67 15.03 0.98 -6.66
CA GLN A 67 15.33 1.80 -5.49
C GLN A 67 14.67 3.18 -5.59
N TYR A 68 14.83 3.86 -6.72
CA TYR A 68 14.24 5.16 -6.97
C TYR A 68 12.71 5.13 -6.87
N CYS A 69 12.04 4.10 -7.43
CA CYS A 69 10.58 3.96 -7.30
C CYS A 69 10.11 3.87 -5.84
N ARG A 70 10.95 3.37 -4.92
CA ARG A 70 10.64 3.27 -3.48
C ARG A 70 10.95 4.57 -2.75
N SER A 71 12.15 5.12 -2.95
CA SER A 71 12.62 6.31 -2.24
C SER A 71 12.08 7.60 -2.80
N GLY A 72 11.97 7.72 -4.12
CA GLY A 72 11.74 8.97 -4.83
C GLY A 72 12.93 9.92 -4.75
N SER A 73 14.14 9.40 -4.50
CA SER A 73 15.28 10.23 -4.11
C SER A 73 16.53 9.96 -4.95
N ASN A 74 17.17 11.04 -5.38
CA ASN A 74 18.44 11.03 -6.09
C ASN A 74 19.28 12.25 -5.71
N CYS A 75 20.58 12.22 -5.99
CA CYS A 75 21.40 13.43 -5.97
C CYS A 75 21.06 14.32 -7.18
N ASN A 76 20.96 15.62 -6.98
CA ASN A 76 20.71 16.59 -8.05
C ASN A 76 21.92 16.79 -8.99
N LYS A 77 23.15 16.42 -8.57
CA LYS A 77 24.39 16.57 -9.34
C LYS A 77 24.90 15.26 -9.92
N CYS A 78 25.22 14.27 -9.10
CA CYS A 78 25.72 12.97 -9.59
C CYS A 78 24.63 11.96 -9.94
N HIS A 79 23.35 12.33 -9.82
CA HIS A 79 22.18 11.49 -10.12
C HIS A 79 22.10 10.14 -9.39
N ARG A 80 22.97 9.92 -8.39
CA ARG A 80 22.96 8.69 -7.59
C ARG A 80 21.64 8.54 -6.85
N VAL A 81 21.00 7.38 -7.02
CA VAL A 81 19.75 7.03 -6.35
C VAL A 81 20.05 6.54 -4.94
N TYR A 82 19.28 7.03 -3.98
CA TYR A 82 19.40 6.66 -2.57
C TYR A 82 18.24 5.79 -2.12
N SER A 83 18.50 4.86 -1.20
CA SER A 83 17.44 4.06 -0.59
C SER A 83 16.64 4.86 0.44
N GLU A 84 15.36 4.53 0.63
CA GLU A 84 14.49 5.18 1.63
C GLU A 84 15.06 5.11 3.06
N ALA A 85 15.83 4.05 3.37
CA ALA A 85 16.48 3.91 4.67
C ALA A 85 17.57 4.97 4.89
N ILE A 86 18.40 5.24 3.86
CA ILE A 86 19.47 6.24 3.93
C ILE A 86 18.87 7.63 4.06
N VAL A 87 17.87 7.97 3.24
CA VAL A 87 17.21 9.28 3.27
C VAL A 87 16.57 9.53 4.65
N ARG A 88 15.89 8.53 5.22
CA ARG A 88 15.34 8.61 6.59
C ARG A 88 16.41 8.74 7.66
N GLN A 89 17.59 8.15 7.45
CA GLN A 89 18.70 8.29 8.39
C GLN A 89 19.28 9.70 8.33
N LYS A 90 19.53 10.23 7.13
CA LYS A 90 19.96 11.61 6.89
C LYS A 90 19.00 12.62 7.51
N GLY A 91 17.69 12.44 7.31
CA GLY A 91 16.66 13.29 7.92
C GLY A 91 16.59 13.27 9.46
N ARG A 92 17.29 12.33 10.12
CA ARG A 92 17.46 12.33 11.59
C ARG A 92 18.76 12.98 12.05
N GLN A 93 19.78 13.03 11.19
CA GLN A 93 21.16 13.36 11.58
C GLN A 93 21.64 14.69 11.00
N GLU A 94 21.11 15.10 9.86
CA GLU A 94 21.63 16.21 9.07
C GLU A 94 20.57 17.26 8.84
N LEU A 95 21.01 18.53 8.79
CA LEU A 95 20.19 19.66 8.39
C LEU A 95 20.06 19.69 6.87
N LEU A 96 18.95 20.23 6.37
CA LEU A 96 18.77 20.46 4.94
C LEU A 96 19.78 21.50 4.46
N ALA A 97 20.50 21.19 3.39
CA ALA A 97 21.38 22.10 2.66
C ALA A 97 20.65 22.64 1.42
N SER A 98 20.95 23.89 1.07
CA SER A 98 20.55 24.46 -0.21
C SER A 98 21.60 24.13 -1.27
N GLY A 99 21.17 23.80 -2.47
CA GLY A 99 22.04 23.58 -3.62
C GLY A 99 21.35 24.10 -4.87
N THR A 100 22.04 24.04 -6.00
CA THR A 100 21.52 24.50 -7.29
C THR A 100 21.56 23.36 -8.31
N TYR A 101 20.52 23.24 -9.13
CA TYR A 101 20.59 22.44 -10.35
C TYR A 101 21.49 23.13 -11.38
N GLU A 102 21.86 22.40 -12.43
CA GLU A 102 22.53 22.96 -13.61
C GLU A 102 21.67 24.03 -14.30
N SER A 103 20.35 23.96 -14.16
CA SER A 103 19.40 25.00 -14.63
C SER A 103 19.48 26.31 -13.84
N GLY A 104 20.21 26.36 -12.73
CA GLY A 104 20.26 27.51 -11.81
C GLY A 104 19.14 27.51 -10.75
N GLU A 105 18.19 26.58 -10.82
CA GLU A 105 17.11 26.46 -9.84
C GLU A 105 17.66 25.97 -8.48
N THR A 106 17.26 26.64 -7.40
CA THR A 106 17.66 26.26 -6.04
C THR A 106 16.82 25.09 -5.52
N VAL A 107 17.48 24.08 -4.96
CA VAL A 107 16.87 22.93 -4.30
C VAL A 107 17.30 22.82 -2.85
N GLN A 108 16.40 22.30 -2.02
CA GLN A 108 16.72 21.88 -0.65
C GLN A 108 16.77 20.36 -0.58
N GLY A 109 17.82 19.83 0.04
CA GLY A 109 18.03 18.40 0.19
C GLY A 109 19.07 18.07 1.26
N TYR A 110 19.43 16.80 1.40
CA TYR A 110 20.49 16.37 2.31
C TYR A 110 21.83 16.32 1.58
N PRO A 111 22.98 16.61 2.20
CA PRO A 111 24.29 16.49 1.54
C PRO A 111 24.51 15.09 0.91
N CYS A 112 24.98 15.06 -0.33
CA CYS A 112 25.35 13.83 -1.03
C CYS A 112 26.65 13.26 -0.48
N ASP A 113 26.71 11.95 -0.27
CA ASP A 113 27.93 11.28 0.23
C ASP A 113 29.08 11.20 -0.80
N TYR A 114 28.82 11.53 -2.07
CA TYR A 114 29.76 11.30 -3.19
C TYR A 114 30.09 12.53 -4.02
N CYS A 115 29.39 13.63 -3.81
CA CYS A 115 29.67 14.91 -4.48
C CYS A 115 29.16 16.06 -3.62
N ASP A 116 29.42 17.28 -4.06
CA ASP A 116 28.92 18.54 -3.49
C ASP A 116 27.44 18.83 -3.81
N GLY A 117 26.72 17.87 -4.38
CA GLY A 117 25.28 17.97 -4.61
C GLY A 117 24.45 17.62 -3.38
N ASN A 118 23.13 17.68 -3.55
CA ASN A 118 22.14 17.36 -2.53
C ASN A 118 21.23 16.22 -2.97
N ILE A 119 20.92 15.32 -2.04
CA ILE A 119 19.88 14.30 -2.11
C ILE A 119 18.54 14.99 -1.98
N ILE A 120 17.81 15.02 -3.09
CA ILE A 120 16.48 15.61 -3.18
C ILE A 120 15.43 14.51 -3.14
N GLU A 121 14.33 14.74 -2.42
CA GLU A 121 13.12 13.92 -2.54
C GLU A 121 12.21 14.55 -3.58
N GLN A 122 12.05 13.89 -4.71
CA GLN A 122 11.10 14.33 -5.72
C GLN A 122 9.69 13.92 -5.28
N GLU A 123 8.69 14.74 -5.62
CA GLU A 123 7.31 14.35 -5.42
C GLU A 123 7.09 13.00 -6.07
N LYS A 124 6.76 11.99 -5.25
CA LYS A 124 6.39 10.66 -5.73
C LYS A 124 5.12 10.82 -6.54
N LYS A 125 5.23 11.18 -7.82
CA LYS A 125 4.27 10.74 -8.82
C LYS A 125 4.30 9.24 -8.63
N ARG A 126 3.26 8.70 -7.99
CA ARG A 126 3.14 7.25 -7.83
C ARG A 126 3.11 6.73 -9.25
N VAL A 127 4.28 6.38 -9.78
CA VAL A 127 4.45 5.37 -10.80
C VAL A 127 4.04 4.11 -10.06
N THR A 128 2.73 4.00 -9.87
CA THR A 128 2.09 2.73 -9.69
C THR A 128 2.46 2.09 -11.00
N THR A 129 3.53 1.29 -11.00
CA THR A 129 3.73 0.28 -12.02
C THR A 129 2.43 -0.47 -11.95
N GLN A 130 1.46 -0.05 -12.77
CA GLN A 130 0.24 -0.79 -13.00
C GLN A 130 0.83 -2.01 -13.69
N SER A 131 1.22 -3.01 -12.89
CA SER A 131 1.46 -4.33 -13.43
C SER A 131 0.12 -4.63 -14.06
N ILE A 132 0.10 -4.55 -15.39
CA ILE A 132 -1.11 -4.72 -16.18
C ILE A 132 -1.66 -6.04 -15.69
N ALA A 133 -2.77 -5.97 -14.95
CA ALA A 133 -3.34 -7.15 -14.34
C ALA A 133 -3.77 -8.03 -15.52
N ALA A 134 -3.06 -9.13 -15.72
CA ALA A 134 -3.39 -10.01 -16.81
C ALA A 134 -4.71 -10.70 -16.43
N PRO A 135 -5.72 -10.72 -17.31
CA PRO A 135 -6.86 -11.59 -17.10
C PRO A 135 -6.37 -13.04 -17.09
N GLY A 136 -6.86 -13.82 -16.13
CA GLY A 136 -6.56 -15.23 -16.01
C GLY A 136 -7.62 -15.95 -15.20
N VAL A 137 -7.65 -17.28 -15.31
CA VAL A 137 -8.55 -18.14 -14.54
C VAL A 137 -7.72 -18.93 -13.53
N CYS A 138 -8.08 -18.81 -12.26
CA CYS A 138 -7.38 -19.55 -11.21
C CYS A 138 -7.74 -21.03 -11.29
N TYR A 139 -6.74 -21.88 -11.48
CA TYR A 139 -6.91 -23.33 -11.49
C TYR A 139 -7.62 -23.88 -10.25
N ILE A 140 -7.39 -23.25 -9.09
CA ILE A 140 -7.95 -23.69 -7.80
C ILE A 140 -9.36 -23.18 -7.58
N CYS A 141 -9.57 -21.86 -7.57
CA CYS A 141 -10.87 -21.28 -7.20
C CYS A 141 -11.80 -21.06 -8.41
N LYS A 142 -11.34 -21.40 -9.61
CA LYS A 142 -12.02 -21.23 -10.92
C LYS A 142 -12.52 -19.81 -11.21
N THR A 143 -12.15 -18.84 -10.37
CA THR A 143 -12.59 -17.45 -10.52
C THR A 143 -11.69 -16.74 -11.52
N GLN A 144 -12.31 -16.11 -12.51
CA GLN A 144 -11.64 -15.14 -13.36
C GLN A 144 -11.41 -13.85 -12.58
N ARG A 145 -10.16 -13.42 -12.46
CA ARG A 145 -9.81 -12.19 -11.74
C ARG A 145 -8.74 -11.44 -12.49
N LEU A 146 -8.73 -10.12 -12.33
CA LEU A 146 -7.56 -9.32 -12.60
C LEU A 146 -6.64 -9.47 -11.40
N ASP A 147 -5.58 -10.28 -11.55
CA ASP A 147 -4.55 -10.45 -10.53
C ASP A 147 -3.21 -10.00 -11.12
N THR A 148 -2.42 -9.33 -10.29
CA THR A 148 -1.08 -8.87 -10.65
C THR A 148 -0.05 -9.96 -10.52
N CYS A 149 -0.42 -11.08 -9.88
CA CYS A 149 0.51 -12.10 -9.40
C CYS A 149 0.08 -13.53 -9.75
N TRP A 150 -0.23 -13.77 -11.02
CA TRP A 150 -0.33 -15.14 -11.55
C TRP A 150 1.00 -15.88 -11.37
N ARG A 151 0.90 -17.11 -10.92
CA ARG A 151 2.03 -18.03 -10.72
C ARG A 151 1.59 -19.42 -11.12
N GLU A 152 2.54 -20.21 -11.60
CA GLU A 152 2.29 -21.61 -11.86
C GLU A 152 2.02 -22.38 -10.57
N VAL A 153 1.17 -23.41 -10.68
CA VAL A 153 0.88 -24.34 -9.60
C VAL A 153 2.06 -25.30 -9.46
N PRO A 154 2.67 -25.45 -8.27
CA PRO A 154 3.93 -26.20 -8.12
C PRO A 154 3.86 -27.68 -8.53
N TRP A 155 2.66 -28.28 -8.59
CA TRP A 155 2.45 -29.69 -8.91
C TRP A 155 1.69 -29.93 -10.22
N LYS A 156 1.37 -28.88 -11.00
CA LYS A 156 0.69 -29.03 -12.31
C LYS A 156 1.18 -27.95 -13.27
N THR A 157 2.03 -28.35 -14.22
CA THR A 157 2.62 -27.47 -15.23
C THR A 157 1.55 -26.89 -16.17
N GLY A 158 1.73 -25.66 -16.64
CA GLY A 158 0.76 -24.97 -17.51
C GLY A 158 -0.47 -24.40 -16.79
N PHE A 159 -0.69 -24.73 -15.51
CA PHE A 159 -1.80 -24.18 -14.73
C PHE A 159 -1.34 -23.04 -13.84
N GLN A 160 -2.14 -21.98 -13.78
CA GLN A 160 -1.87 -20.81 -12.94
C GLN A 160 -2.91 -20.66 -11.83
N TRP A 161 -2.49 -20.05 -10.72
CA TRP A 161 -3.38 -19.69 -9.61
C TRP A 161 -3.25 -18.21 -9.22
N CYS A 162 -4.30 -17.69 -8.61
CA CYS A 162 -4.33 -16.31 -8.12
C CYS A 162 -3.49 -16.15 -6.85
N GLY A 163 -3.15 -14.90 -6.52
CA GLY A 163 -2.37 -14.56 -5.34
C GLY A 163 -3.04 -14.98 -4.03
N THR A 164 -4.38 -15.01 -3.99
CA THR A 164 -5.14 -15.46 -2.81
C THR A 164 -4.95 -16.96 -2.55
N CYS A 165 -5.14 -17.80 -3.57
CA CYS A 165 -4.93 -19.25 -3.46
C CYS A 165 -3.47 -19.57 -3.13
N ARG A 166 -2.51 -18.92 -3.79
CA ARG A 166 -1.08 -19.03 -3.49
C ARG A 166 -0.76 -18.64 -2.05
N SER A 167 -1.39 -17.58 -1.53
CA SER A 167 -1.19 -17.14 -0.14
C SER A 167 -1.74 -18.15 0.85
N ARG A 168 -2.92 -18.73 0.58
CA ARG A 168 -3.50 -19.80 1.42
C ARG A 168 -2.58 -21.02 1.43
N TYR A 169 -2.14 -21.48 0.25
CA TYR A 169 -1.23 -22.63 0.15
C TYR A 169 0.10 -22.33 0.83
N GLY A 170 0.63 -21.11 0.71
CA GLY A 170 1.81 -20.71 1.45
C GLY A 170 1.65 -20.79 2.97
N GLY A 171 0.42 -20.65 3.48
CA GLY A 171 0.11 -20.76 4.90
C GLY A 171 -0.09 -22.20 5.37
N THR A 172 -0.73 -23.07 4.58
CA THR A 172 -1.10 -24.43 5.01
C THR A 172 -0.31 -25.55 4.35
N ALA A 173 0.22 -25.31 3.16
CA ALA A 173 0.83 -26.30 2.27
C ALA A 173 -0.08 -27.50 1.96
N THR A 174 -1.40 -27.35 2.15
CA THR A 174 -2.38 -28.42 1.99
C THR A 174 -3.32 -28.10 0.83
N VAL A 175 -3.67 -29.11 0.03
CA VAL A 175 -4.67 -29.01 -1.04
C VAL A 175 -5.51 -30.29 -1.10
N CYS A 176 -6.81 -30.15 -1.37
CA CYS A 176 -7.67 -31.31 -1.64
C CYS A 176 -7.23 -32.01 -2.93
N GLY A 177 -7.15 -33.35 -2.91
CA GLY A 177 -6.79 -34.17 -4.06
C GLY A 177 -7.92 -34.37 -5.07
N ASN A 178 -9.16 -34.05 -4.70
CA ASN A 178 -10.30 -34.09 -5.63
C ASN A 178 -10.19 -32.94 -6.65
N GLU A 179 -10.13 -33.27 -7.95
CA GLU A 179 -9.95 -32.32 -9.07
C GLU A 179 -11.11 -31.30 -9.21
N ASP A 180 -12.31 -31.66 -8.74
CA ASP A 180 -13.47 -30.76 -8.74
C ASP A 180 -13.45 -29.78 -7.56
N CYS A 181 -12.88 -30.21 -6.43
CA CYS A 181 -12.83 -29.40 -5.21
C CYS A 181 -11.60 -28.51 -5.16
N LEU A 182 -10.39 -29.10 -5.26
CA LEU A 182 -9.08 -28.45 -5.15
C LEU A 182 -8.92 -27.46 -3.99
N LYS A 183 -9.80 -27.52 -2.97
CA LYS A 183 -9.86 -26.51 -1.92
C LYS A 183 -8.55 -26.50 -1.15
N ILE A 184 -7.99 -25.29 -1.01
CA ILE A 184 -6.86 -25.01 -0.13
C ILE A 184 -7.43 -24.49 1.19
N PRO A 185 -7.34 -25.26 2.29
CA PRO A 185 -7.89 -24.83 3.57
C PRO A 185 -7.16 -23.57 4.06
N VAL A 186 -7.88 -22.69 4.74
CA VAL A 186 -7.23 -21.66 5.58
C VAL A 186 -6.72 -22.29 6.87
N GLN A 187 -5.82 -21.61 7.59
CA GLN A 187 -5.22 -22.14 8.82
C GLN A 187 -6.24 -22.55 9.90
N GLY A 188 -7.38 -21.87 10.00
CA GLY A 188 -8.48 -22.28 10.90
C GLY A 188 -9.15 -23.59 10.46
N GLU A 189 -9.40 -23.75 9.16
CA GLU A 189 -9.99 -24.96 8.58
C GLU A 189 -9.04 -26.15 8.71
N LEU A 190 -7.74 -25.98 8.46
CA LEU A 190 -6.76 -27.06 8.58
C LEU A 190 -6.73 -27.66 10.00
N LYS A 191 -6.94 -26.84 11.04
CA LYS A 191 -7.03 -27.31 12.43
C LYS A 191 -8.28 -28.13 12.72
N LEU A 192 -9.32 -27.98 11.92
CA LEU A 192 -10.59 -28.69 12.05
C LEU A 192 -10.66 -29.93 11.14
N MET A 193 -9.77 -30.05 10.16
CA MET A 193 -9.68 -31.24 9.31
C MET A 193 -9.23 -32.45 10.13
N LYS A 194 -9.88 -33.59 9.93
CA LYS A 194 -9.49 -34.86 10.55
C LYS A 194 -8.17 -35.34 9.94
N LEU A 195 -7.18 -35.61 10.80
CA LEU A 195 -5.92 -36.21 10.36
C LEU A 195 -6.16 -37.69 10.06
N ILE A 196 -5.78 -38.12 8.86
CA ILE A 196 -5.89 -39.51 8.42
C ILE A 196 -4.55 -40.22 8.63
N ASP A 197 -3.46 -39.59 8.15
CA ASP A 197 -2.10 -40.10 8.25
C ASP A 197 -1.15 -38.93 8.53
N LEU A 198 -0.38 -39.02 9.62
CA LEU A 198 0.56 -37.97 10.01
C LEU A 198 1.84 -37.97 9.16
N ASP A 199 2.35 -39.14 8.83
CA ASP A 199 3.64 -39.34 8.16
C ASP A 199 3.53 -39.02 6.68
N GLU A 200 2.36 -39.26 6.08
CA GLU A 200 2.04 -38.86 4.71
C GLU A 200 1.39 -37.47 4.60
N GLY A 201 1.00 -36.88 5.74
CA GLY A 201 0.38 -35.56 5.79
C GLY A 201 -1.01 -35.54 5.13
N LEU A 202 -1.80 -36.60 5.34
CA LEU A 202 -3.13 -36.76 4.76
C LEU A 202 -4.23 -36.31 5.74
N TYR A 203 -5.19 -35.56 5.22
CA TYR A 203 -6.30 -34.99 5.97
C TYR A 203 -7.62 -35.19 5.23
N GLU A 204 -8.72 -35.24 5.97
CA GLU A 204 -10.07 -35.26 5.39
C GLU A 204 -10.52 -33.84 5.03
N CYS A 205 -10.88 -33.61 3.76
CA CYS A 205 -11.29 -32.29 3.29
C CYS A 205 -12.67 -31.87 3.82
N LEU A 206 -12.73 -30.80 4.61
CA LEU A 206 -13.99 -30.26 5.16
C LEU A 206 -15.05 -29.85 4.12
N ALA A 207 -14.68 -29.67 2.85
CA ALA A 207 -15.63 -29.26 1.82
C ALA A 207 -16.26 -30.44 1.06
N CYS A 208 -15.56 -31.56 0.92
CA CYS A 208 -16.02 -32.67 0.07
C CYS A 208 -15.74 -34.07 0.63
N GLY A 209 -15.16 -34.19 1.84
CA GLY A 209 -14.78 -35.46 2.45
C GLY A 209 -13.57 -36.15 1.83
N ALA A 210 -13.13 -35.76 0.63
CA ALA A 210 -11.99 -36.38 -0.04
C ALA A 210 -10.65 -36.15 0.69
N ILE A 211 -9.65 -36.96 0.35
CA ILE A 211 -8.30 -36.85 0.90
C ILE A 211 -7.65 -35.54 0.42
N ALA A 212 -7.10 -34.78 1.37
CA ALA A 212 -6.28 -33.61 1.15
C ALA A 212 -4.85 -33.90 1.57
N LYS A 213 -3.89 -33.55 0.71
CA LYS A 213 -2.47 -33.82 0.93
C LYS A 213 -1.76 -32.54 1.35
N LYS A 214 -0.98 -32.62 2.43
CA LYS A 214 -0.05 -31.59 2.87
C LYS A 214 1.34 -31.88 2.31
N ASP A 215 1.94 -30.89 1.67
CA ASP A 215 3.32 -30.94 1.24
C ASP A 215 4.24 -30.77 2.46
N ILE A 216 4.77 -31.90 2.95
CA ILE A 216 5.62 -31.97 4.16
C ILE A 216 7.00 -31.36 3.89
N ALA A 217 7.51 -31.43 2.66
CA ALA A 217 8.77 -30.82 2.28
C ALA A 217 8.70 -29.28 2.32
N LYS A 218 7.50 -28.72 2.12
CA LYS A 218 7.28 -27.28 2.15
C LYS A 218 7.07 -26.75 3.55
N LYS A 219 8.02 -25.93 4.00
CA LYS A 219 7.85 -25.13 5.21
C LYS A 219 6.72 -24.11 5.04
N CYS A 220 5.64 -24.28 5.81
CA CYS A 220 4.56 -23.30 5.87
C CYS A 220 5.09 -21.93 6.32
N ARG A 221 4.60 -20.86 5.69
CA ARG A 221 4.84 -19.50 6.17
C ARG A 221 4.20 -19.36 7.54
N THR A 222 5.03 -19.37 8.57
CA THR A 222 4.58 -18.96 9.89
C THR A 222 4.12 -17.52 9.80
N ALA A 223 2.90 -17.24 10.25
CA ALA A 223 2.45 -15.87 10.37
C ALA A 223 3.45 -15.17 11.30
N LYS A 224 4.26 -14.25 10.75
CA LYS A 224 5.22 -13.49 11.54
C LYS A 224 4.44 -12.85 12.69
N LYS A 225 4.65 -13.35 13.90
CA LYS A 225 3.99 -12.84 15.10
C LYS A 225 4.52 -11.42 15.24
N LEU A 226 3.70 -10.46 14.82
CA LEU A 226 4.03 -9.05 14.99
C LEU A 226 4.16 -8.82 16.50
N GLU A 227 5.37 -8.47 16.91
CA GLU A 227 5.67 -8.10 18.28
C GLU A 227 4.77 -6.93 18.68
N LYS A 228 4.25 -6.99 19.91
CA LYS A 228 3.53 -5.86 20.47
C LYS A 228 4.55 -4.78 20.79
N ARG A 229 4.35 -3.58 20.26
CA ARG A 229 5.16 -2.40 20.57
C ARG A 229 4.36 -1.48 21.47
N GLN A 230 5.01 -0.95 22.50
CA GLN A 230 4.45 0.11 23.32
C GLN A 230 4.34 1.40 22.50
N GLY A 231 3.31 2.20 22.76
CA GLY A 231 3.12 3.50 22.13
C GLY A 231 1.91 4.22 22.69
N LYS A 232 1.64 5.43 22.20
CA LYS A 232 0.50 6.26 22.63
C LYS A 232 -0.58 6.28 21.55
N CYS A 233 -1.70 5.62 21.82
CA CYS A 233 -2.88 5.67 20.97
C CYS A 233 -3.58 7.01 21.14
N PHE A 234 -3.91 7.65 20.02
CA PHE A 234 -4.65 8.90 20.01
C PHE A 234 -5.99 8.82 20.76
N ALA A 235 -6.64 7.65 20.74
CA ALA A 235 -7.98 7.46 21.31
C ALA A 235 -8.00 6.85 22.71
N CYS A 236 -7.07 5.94 23.04
CA CYS A 236 -7.07 5.21 24.31
C CYS A 236 -5.82 5.45 25.17
N GLY A 237 -4.93 6.35 24.77
CA GLY A 237 -3.71 6.65 25.51
C GLY A 237 -2.62 5.58 25.37
N PRO A 238 -1.68 5.51 26.34
CA PRO A 238 -0.60 4.53 26.35
C PRO A 238 -1.11 3.08 26.28
N THR A 239 -0.61 2.31 25.33
CA THR A 239 -1.01 0.91 25.15
C THR A 239 0.04 0.11 24.40
N TYR A 240 -0.17 -1.20 24.33
CA TYR A 240 0.62 -2.12 23.51
C TYR A 240 -0.18 -2.53 22.29
N SER A 241 0.40 -2.36 21.10
CA SER A 241 -0.25 -2.80 19.86
C SER A 241 0.70 -3.50 18.92
N ARG A 242 0.19 -4.50 18.19
CA ARG A 242 0.94 -5.20 17.13
C ARG A 242 1.06 -4.36 15.86
N ARG A 243 0.15 -3.41 15.67
CA ARG A 243 0.11 -2.50 14.52
C ARG A 243 -0.37 -1.13 14.97
N TRP A 244 0.27 -0.10 14.46
CA TRP A 244 -0.10 1.29 14.64
C TRP A 244 -0.55 1.81 13.27
N ALA A 245 -1.73 2.45 13.23
CA ALA A 245 -2.30 2.99 12.01
C ALA A 245 -2.41 4.51 12.12
N ALA A 246 -2.22 5.22 11.01
CA ALA A 246 -2.57 6.63 10.91
C ALA A 246 -4.07 6.83 11.17
N LEU A 247 -4.46 8.04 11.56
CA LEU A 247 -5.87 8.35 11.80
C LEU A 247 -6.68 8.15 10.50
N PRO A 248 -7.75 7.33 10.53
CA PRO A 248 -8.55 7.08 9.32
C PRO A 248 -9.23 8.33 8.75
N TRP A 249 -9.54 9.31 9.62
CA TRP A 249 -10.24 10.55 9.27
C TRP A 249 -9.32 11.75 9.04
N ASP A 250 -8.02 11.62 9.35
CA ASP A 250 -7.04 12.69 9.14
C ASP A 250 -5.66 12.08 8.86
N LYS A 251 -5.39 11.87 7.56
CA LYS A 251 -4.13 11.25 7.11
C LYS A 251 -2.92 12.19 7.24
N LYS A 252 -3.15 13.50 7.39
CA LYS A 252 -2.08 14.50 7.50
C LYS A 252 -1.61 14.62 8.94
N PHE A 253 -2.50 14.39 9.91
CA PHE A 253 -2.15 14.46 11.31
C PHE A 253 -1.24 13.29 11.73
N PRO A 254 -0.08 13.56 12.37
CA PRO A 254 0.95 12.55 12.62
C PRO A 254 0.60 11.53 13.73
N ALA A 255 -0.57 11.65 14.36
CA ALA A 255 -0.96 10.75 15.43
C ALA A 255 -1.37 9.36 14.92
N LEU A 256 -1.18 8.37 15.80
CA LEU A 256 -1.45 6.98 15.52
C LEU A 256 -2.55 6.44 16.43
N VAL A 257 -3.35 5.51 15.92
CA VAL A 257 -4.27 4.69 16.70
C VAL A 257 -3.77 3.26 16.77
N CYS A 258 -4.00 2.62 17.91
CA CYS A 258 -3.71 1.20 18.07
C CYS A 258 -4.65 0.36 17.15
N HIS A 259 -4.24 -0.86 16.82
CA HIS A 259 -4.99 -1.73 15.92
C HIS A 259 -6.47 -1.93 16.34
N THR A 260 -6.74 -2.08 17.63
CA THR A 260 -8.09 -2.25 18.17
C THR A 260 -8.95 -1.01 17.91
N CYS A 261 -8.41 0.19 18.20
CA CYS A 261 -9.10 1.47 17.96
C CYS A 261 -9.35 1.69 16.46
N TYR A 262 -8.38 1.35 15.62
CA TYR A 262 -8.54 1.39 14.16
C TYR A 262 -9.70 0.50 13.67
N LEU A 263 -9.79 -0.74 14.16
CA LEU A 263 -10.87 -1.67 13.80
C LEU A 263 -12.24 -1.19 14.28
N LEU A 264 -12.32 -0.65 15.51
CA LEU A 264 -13.57 -0.07 16.02
C LEU A 264 -14.05 1.10 15.16
N TYR A 265 -13.14 2.00 14.79
CA TYR A 265 -13.49 3.11 13.91
C TYR A 265 -13.92 2.61 12.54
N ARG A 266 -13.22 1.65 11.93
CA ARG A 266 -13.62 1.11 10.63
C ARG A 266 -14.99 0.42 10.67
N ALA A 267 -15.36 -0.19 11.79
CA ALA A 267 -16.62 -0.89 11.94
C ALA A 267 -17.81 0.05 12.17
N TYR A 268 -17.61 1.14 12.92
CA TYR A 268 -18.72 1.97 13.41
C TYR A 268 -18.63 3.45 13.05
N SER A 269 -17.48 3.91 12.53
CA SER A 269 -17.17 5.31 12.22
C SER A 269 -17.39 6.31 13.37
N GLY A 270 -17.64 5.82 14.59
CA GLY A 270 -18.01 6.62 15.75
C GLY A 270 -16.81 7.05 16.60
N ARG A 271 -16.60 8.36 16.68
CA ARG A 271 -15.60 9.03 17.53
C ARG A 271 -16.13 10.31 18.16
N CYS A 272 -15.54 10.69 19.29
CA CYS A 272 -15.70 11.98 19.92
C CYS A 272 -14.97 13.07 19.12
N LEU A 273 -15.62 14.22 18.93
CA LEU A 273 -15.02 15.38 18.24
C LEU A 273 -14.22 16.29 19.18
N ASN A 274 -14.39 16.14 20.50
CA ASN A 274 -13.58 16.88 21.47
C ASN A 274 -12.13 16.39 21.46
N MET A 275 -11.21 17.31 21.14
CA MET A 275 -9.77 17.09 21.04
C MET A 275 -9.08 16.72 22.37
N ASN A 276 -9.74 16.84 23.52
CA ASN A 276 -9.23 16.33 24.79
C ASN A 276 -9.71 14.90 25.08
N CYS A 277 -10.88 14.52 24.56
CA CYS A 277 -11.46 13.20 24.80
C CYS A 277 -11.00 12.16 23.77
N ARG A 278 -11.07 12.47 22.46
CA ARG A 278 -10.58 11.64 21.33
C ARG A 278 -11.09 10.19 21.28
N LYS A 279 -12.09 9.84 22.10
CA LYS A 279 -12.57 8.47 22.27
C LYS A 279 -13.16 7.91 20.98
N ILE A 280 -12.82 6.67 20.65
CA ILE A 280 -13.48 5.86 19.62
C ILE A 280 -14.41 4.89 20.33
N PHE A 281 -15.66 4.82 19.89
CA PHE A 281 -16.71 4.12 20.63
C PHE A 281 -16.82 2.64 20.24
N LYS A 282 -17.10 1.80 21.23
CA LYS A 282 -17.54 0.42 21.01
C LYS A 282 -19.03 0.38 20.65
N LYS A 283 -19.48 -0.70 20.01
CA LYS A 283 -20.91 -0.93 19.69
C LYS A 283 -21.83 -0.71 20.90
N CYS A 284 -21.46 -1.25 22.06
CA CYS A 284 -22.26 -1.11 23.28
C CYS A 284 -22.28 0.33 23.84
N GLU A 285 -21.23 1.13 23.60
CA GLU A 285 -21.20 2.54 23.99
C GLU A 285 -22.07 3.39 23.08
N ILE A 286 -22.06 3.10 21.77
CA ILE A 286 -22.95 3.73 20.79
C ILE A 286 -24.41 3.46 21.17
N ALA A 287 -24.76 2.22 21.49
CA ALA A 287 -26.12 1.88 21.95
C ALA A 287 -26.54 2.63 23.23
N LYS A 288 -25.59 2.91 24.14
CA LYS A 288 -25.85 3.74 25.33
C LYS A 288 -26.04 5.21 24.96
N MET A 289 -25.22 5.74 24.05
CA MET A 289 -25.33 7.11 23.56
C MET A 289 -26.65 7.37 22.86
N GLN A 290 -27.17 6.38 22.12
CA GLN A 290 -28.46 6.46 21.43
C GLN A 290 -29.67 6.63 22.36
N LYS A 291 -29.52 6.30 23.65
CA LYS A 291 -30.56 6.50 24.68
C LYS A 291 -30.54 7.90 25.31
N VAL A 292 -29.54 8.71 25.00
CA VAL A 292 -29.38 10.06 25.57
C VAL A 292 -29.95 11.10 24.60
N ARG A 293 -30.50 12.19 25.13
CA ARG A 293 -30.97 13.34 24.35
C ARG A 293 -29.86 13.83 23.41
N LYS A 294 -30.20 14.01 22.13
CA LYS A 294 -29.30 14.50 21.08
C LYS A 294 -28.92 15.97 21.34
N ILE A 295 -27.77 16.36 20.83
CA ILE A 295 -27.25 17.74 20.87
C ILE A 295 -26.93 18.25 19.46
N PRO A 296 -26.95 19.57 19.20
CA PRO A 296 -26.52 20.13 17.92
C PRO A 296 -25.06 19.75 17.62
N GLY A 297 -24.81 19.24 16.41
CA GLY A 297 -23.49 18.90 15.88
C GLY A 297 -22.85 20.08 15.12
N PRO A 298 -21.61 19.91 14.62
CA PRO A 298 -20.86 20.97 13.94
C PRO A 298 -21.52 21.45 12.65
N ASP A 299 -22.20 20.56 11.94
CA ASP A 299 -22.88 20.86 10.67
C ASP A 299 -24.37 21.21 10.87
N GLY A 300 -24.78 21.53 12.11
CA GLY A 300 -26.19 21.76 12.48
C GLY A 300 -27.01 20.48 12.67
N ASN A 301 -26.56 19.33 12.17
CA ASN A 301 -27.21 18.03 12.37
C ASN A 301 -27.20 17.60 13.84
N LEU A 302 -28.27 16.95 14.31
CA LEU A 302 -28.32 16.38 15.65
C LEU A 302 -27.38 15.18 15.77
N CYS A 303 -26.53 15.17 16.80
CA CYS A 303 -25.62 14.06 17.12
C CYS A 303 -25.83 13.56 18.55
N TYR A 304 -25.41 12.33 18.82
CA TYR A 304 -25.45 11.81 20.18
C TYR A 304 -24.25 12.33 21.00
N PRO A 305 -24.46 12.80 22.25
CA PRO A 305 -23.37 13.31 23.07
C PRO A 305 -22.41 12.20 23.49
N CYS A 306 -21.12 12.51 23.56
CA CYS A 306 -20.07 11.59 23.97
C CYS A 306 -20.36 11.05 25.37
N ILE A 307 -20.34 9.73 25.54
CA ILE A 307 -20.62 9.11 26.85
C ILE A 307 -19.64 9.58 27.94
N SER A 308 -18.40 9.92 27.57
CA SER A 308 -17.33 10.30 28.51
C SER A 308 -17.26 11.79 28.82
N CYS A 309 -17.35 12.67 27.82
CA CYS A 309 -17.18 14.13 28.03
C CYS A 309 -18.41 14.97 27.66
N LYS A 310 -19.52 14.32 27.28
CA LYS A 310 -20.79 14.96 26.86
C LYS A 310 -20.70 15.91 25.65
N SER A 311 -19.53 16.04 25.03
CA SER A 311 -19.32 16.83 23.81
C SER A 311 -19.84 16.12 22.55
N MET A 312 -19.82 16.82 21.42
CA MET A 312 -20.29 16.34 20.12
C MET A 312 -19.52 15.11 19.64
N THR A 313 -20.22 14.27 18.87
CA THR A 313 -19.65 13.06 18.26
C THR A 313 -19.98 12.97 16.78
N THR A 314 -19.31 12.06 16.10
CA THR A 314 -19.59 11.70 14.69
C THR A 314 -20.73 10.70 14.55
N VAL A 315 -21.30 10.22 15.66
CA VAL A 315 -22.43 9.28 15.62
C VAL A 315 -23.69 10.09 15.37
N ILE A 316 -24.17 10.00 14.14
CA ILE A 316 -25.46 10.54 13.71
C ILE A 316 -26.51 9.44 13.68
N GLU A 317 -27.79 9.83 13.67
CA GLU A 317 -28.86 8.90 13.37
C GLU A 317 -28.76 8.48 11.92
N SER A 318 -28.64 7.19 11.67
CA SER A 318 -28.80 6.63 10.33
C SER A 318 -30.27 6.82 9.95
N VAL A 319 -30.51 7.76 9.03
CA VAL A 319 -31.79 7.96 8.34
C VAL A 319 -32.19 6.67 7.64
#